data_AF-A0A519KAR0-F1
#
_entry.id   AF-A0A519KAR0-F1
#
_cell.length_a   1.000
_cell.length_b   1.000
_cell.length_c   1.000
_cell.angle_alpha   90.00
_cell.angle_beta   90.00
_cell.angle_gamma   90.00
#
_symmetry.space_group_name_H-M   'P 1'
#
loop_
_entity.id
_entity.type
_entity.pdbx_description
1 polymer ?
#
loop_
_entity_poly.entity_id
_entity_poly.type
_entity_poly.pdbx_seq_one_letter_code
_entity_poly.pdbx_strand_id
1 'polypeptide(L)'
;FGLVNHVVDQSGLLDFCYGIAKKIMRNSPIAIGMAIQAVNANFEDGVDGYKTEIKAFGYCFGTNDFKEGTSAFMEKRKAVFTGKNQASPSHSA
;
A
#
# COMPACT_ATOMS: atom_id res chain seq x y z
N PHE A 1 12.70 15.27 17.46
CA PHE A 1 13.53 15.19 16.24
C PHE A 1 13.11 13.95 15.45
N GLY A 2 12.90 14.06 14.14
CA GLY A 2 12.37 12.98 13.28
C GLY A 2 12.14 13.41 11.83
N LEU A 3 12.89 14.42 11.38
CA LEU A 3 12.70 15.01 10.05
C LEU A 3 13.25 14.13 8.92
N VAL A 4 14.27 13.32 9.22
CA VAL A 4 14.91 12.41 8.26
C VAL A 4 14.94 10.98 8.83
N ASN A 5 14.66 10.00 7.97
CA ASN A 5 14.71 8.58 8.35
C ASN A 5 16.13 8.01 8.28
N HIS A 6 16.94 8.48 7.32
CA HIS A 6 18.29 7.96 7.06
C HIS A 6 19.23 9.09 6.62
N VAL A 7 20.50 8.99 7.01
CA VAL A 7 21.60 9.83 6.53
C VAL A 7 22.64 8.89 5.91
N VAL A 8 23.04 9.19 4.67
CA VAL A 8 23.96 8.37 3.88
C VAL A 8 24.94 9.27 3.14
N ASP A 9 26.07 8.70 2.68
CA ASP A 9 27.04 9.43 1.87
C ASP A 9 26.43 9.89 0.54
N GLN A 10 26.85 11.07 0.08
CA GLN A 10 26.37 11.68 -1.16
C GLN A 10 26.54 10.76 -2.39
N SER A 11 27.63 9.99 -2.43
CA SER A 11 27.92 9.06 -3.52
C SER A 11 26.96 7.87 -3.59
N GLY A 12 26.38 7.46 -2.45
CA GLY A 12 25.45 6.33 -2.34
C GLY A 12 23.98 6.73 -2.22
N LEU A 13 23.66 8.03 -2.25
CA LEU A 13 22.32 8.55 -1.99
C LEU A 13 21.25 7.93 -2.90
N LEU A 14 21.48 7.96 -4.21
CA LEU A 14 20.49 7.46 -5.17
C LEU A 14 20.30 5.95 -5.09
N ASP A 15 21.38 5.19 -4.92
CA ASP A 15 21.30 3.73 -4.77
C ASP A 15 20.49 3.33 -3.54
N PHE A 16 20.68 4.06 -2.42
CA PHE A 16 19.90 3.87 -1.22
C PHE A 16 18.41 4.19 -1.43
N CYS A 17 18.10 5.34 -2.06
CA CYS A 17 16.73 5.72 -2.40
C CYS A 17 16.04 4.69 -3.30
N TYR A 18 16.72 4.22 -4.36
CA TYR A 18 16.18 3.19 -5.25
C TYR A 18 16.02 1.86 -4.54
N GLY A 19 16.90 1.52 -3.59
CA GLY A 19 16.76 0.35 -2.73
C GLY A 19 15.46 0.38 -1.92
N ILE A 20 15.09 1.53 -1.35
CA ILE A 20 13.82 1.71 -0.63
C ILE A 20 12.64 1.64 -1.60
N ALA A 21 12.71 2.37 -2.73
CA ALA A 21 11.64 2.37 -3.73
C ALA A 21 11.34 0.95 -4.24
N LYS A 22 12.37 0.16 -4.55
CA LYS A 22 12.23 -1.25 -4.96
C LYS A 22 11.54 -2.11 -3.90
N LYS A 23 11.75 -1.85 -2.60
CA LYS A 23 11.04 -2.55 -1.53
C LYS A 23 9.56 -2.16 -1.47
N ILE A 24 9.25 -0.87 -1.62
CA ILE A 24 7.87 -0.36 -1.62
C ILE A 24 7.10 -0.94 -2.81
N MET A 25 7.67 -0.88 -4.01
CA MET A 25 7.06 -1.34 -5.27
C MET A 25 6.76 -2.84 -5.32
N ARG A 26 7.26 -3.64 -4.37
CA ARG A 26 6.91 -5.06 -4.24
C ARG A 26 5.55 -5.30 -3.60
N ASN A 27 4.88 -4.26 -3.11
CA ASN A 27 3.58 -4.36 -2.44
C ASN A 27 2.46 -3.78 -3.33
N SER A 28 1.22 -4.03 -2.95
CA SER A 28 0.07 -3.44 -3.63
C SER A 28 0.09 -1.92 -3.53
N PRO A 29 0.03 -1.18 -4.64
CA PRO A 29 -0.06 0.28 -4.61
C PRO A 29 -1.37 0.76 -3.96
N ILE A 30 -2.47 -0.02 -4.09
CA ILE A 30 -3.73 0.29 -3.41
C ILE A 30 -3.55 0.16 -1.90
N ALA A 31 -2.97 -0.95 -1.42
CA ALA A 31 -2.76 -1.16 0.01
C ALA A 31 -1.82 -0.11 0.62
N ILE A 32 -0.76 0.29 -0.10
CA ILE A 32 0.14 1.37 0.33
C ILE A 32 -0.64 2.69 0.47
N GLY A 33 -1.45 3.05 -0.52
CA GLY A 33 -2.26 4.27 -0.47
C GLY A 33 -3.25 4.27 0.70
N MET A 34 -3.92 3.14 0.93
CA MET A 34 -4.84 2.96 2.06
C MET A 34 -4.12 3.07 3.41
N ALA A 35 -2.91 2.50 3.53
CA ALA A 35 -2.12 2.60 4.75
C ALA A 35 -1.67 4.05 5.03
N ILE A 36 -1.21 4.78 4.01
CA ILE A 36 -0.83 6.21 4.14
C ILE A 36 -2.05 7.03 4.58
N GLN A 37 -3.22 6.80 3.98
CA GLN A 37 -4.46 7.48 4.36
C GLN A 37 -4.83 7.22 5.83
N ALA A 38 -4.78 5.96 6.27
CA ALA A 38 -5.09 5.60 7.66
C ALA A 38 -4.13 6.25 8.66
N VAL A 39 -2.82 6.23 8.37
CA VAL A 39 -1.81 6.86 9.22
C VAL A 39 -2.01 8.37 9.29
N ASN A 40 -2.24 9.04 8.16
CA ASN A 40 -2.42 10.49 8.12
C ASN A 40 -3.70 10.93 8.84
N ALA A 41 -4.79 10.16 8.74
CA ALA A 41 -6.06 10.47 9.41
C ALA A 41 -5.93 10.51 10.94
N ASN A 42 -4.99 9.77 11.53
CA ASN A 42 -4.71 9.82 12.97
C ASN A 42 -4.10 11.17 13.42
N PHE A 43 -3.57 11.96 12.49
CA PHE A 43 -3.00 13.29 12.77
C PHE A 43 -3.96 14.44 12.44
N GLU A 44 -5.17 14.14 11.97
CA GLU A 44 -6.17 15.16 11.62
C GLU A 44 -7.16 15.38 12.76
N ASP A 45 -7.24 16.61 13.26
CA ASP A 45 -8.13 16.96 14.38
C ASP A 45 -9.60 16.72 14.01
N GLY A 46 -10.32 16.04 14.90
CA GLY A 46 -11.75 15.72 14.71
C GLY A 46 -12.01 14.50 13.82
N VAL A 47 -10.98 13.84 13.30
CA VAL A 47 -11.09 12.58 12.56
C VAL A 47 -10.83 11.38 13.47
N ASP A 48 -11.71 10.37 13.37
CA ASP A 48 -11.45 9.06 13.98
C ASP A 48 -10.54 8.24 13.05
N GLY A 49 -9.25 8.22 13.37
CA GLY A 49 -8.23 7.47 12.64
C GLY A 49 -8.52 5.97 12.57
N TYR A 50 -9.02 5.36 13.65
CA TYR A 50 -9.35 3.94 13.67
C TYR A 50 -10.52 3.61 12.75
N LYS A 51 -11.56 4.46 12.73
CA LYS A 51 -12.68 4.27 11.80
C LYS A 51 -12.24 4.40 10.35
N THR A 52 -11.27 5.27 10.08
CA THR A 52 -10.67 5.42 8.74
C THR A 52 -9.86 4.18 8.38
N GLU A 53 -9.03 3.67 9.29
CA GLU A 53 -8.26 2.44 9.12
C GLU A 53 -9.17 1.23 8.83
N ILE A 54 -10.24 1.03 9.61
CA ILE A 54 -11.18 -0.08 9.41
C ILE A 54 -11.78 -0.05 8.00
N LYS A 55 -12.18 1.13 7.51
CA LYS A 55 -12.71 1.30 6.15
C LYS A 55 -11.64 1.02 5.09
N ALA A 56 -10.45 1.57 5.26
CA ALA A 56 -9.34 1.42 4.32
C ALA A 56 -8.88 -0.04 4.23
N PHE A 57 -8.78 -0.73 5.37
CA PHE A 57 -8.46 -2.15 5.44
C PHE A 57 -9.56 -3.00 4.80
N GLY A 58 -10.84 -2.74 5.11
CA GLY A 58 -11.98 -3.42 4.50
C GLY A 58 -12.04 -3.25 2.98
N TYR A 59 -11.73 -2.05 2.48
CA TYR A 59 -11.67 -1.77 1.04
C TYR A 59 -10.65 -2.66 0.32
N CYS A 60 -9.48 -2.91 0.93
CA CYS A 60 -8.45 -3.75 0.33
C CYS A 60 -8.95 -5.16 -0.01
N PHE A 61 -9.86 -5.75 0.76
CA PHE A 61 -10.41 -7.10 0.49
C PHE A 61 -11.13 -7.19 -0.87
N GLY A 62 -11.67 -6.07 -1.36
CA GLY A 62 -12.36 -6.00 -2.66
C GLY A 62 -11.42 -5.95 -3.87
N THR A 63 -10.12 -5.74 -3.66
CA THR A 63 -9.15 -5.48 -4.74
C THR A 63 -8.65 -6.77 -5.39
N ASN A 64 -8.20 -6.68 -6.65
CA ASN A 64 -7.53 -7.82 -7.29
C ASN A 64 -6.19 -8.12 -6.62
N ASP A 65 -5.52 -7.08 -6.12
CA ASP A 65 -4.26 -7.23 -5.42
C ASP A 65 -4.39 -8.05 -4.12
N PHE A 66 -5.52 -7.94 -3.40
CA PHE A 66 -5.76 -8.80 -2.23
C PHE A 66 -5.94 -10.27 -2.61
N LYS A 67 -6.72 -10.54 -3.68
CA LYS A 67 -6.87 -11.90 -4.22
C LYS A 67 -5.53 -12.47 -4.64
N GLU A 68 -4.76 -11.73 -5.43
CA GLU A 68 -3.43 -12.14 -5.87
C GLU A 68 -2.47 -12.34 -4.70
N GLY A 69 -2.46 -11.44 -3.71
CA GLY A 69 -1.60 -11.56 -2.53
C GLY A 69 -1.88 -12.83 -1.72
N THR A 70 -3.16 -13.12 -1.49
CA THR A 70 -3.56 -14.34 -0.75
C THR A 70 -3.31 -15.61 -1.57
N SER A 71 -3.64 -15.63 -2.87
CA SER A 71 -3.32 -16.74 -3.76
C SER A 71 -1.82 -17.01 -3.85
N ALA A 72 -1.02 -15.98 -4.11
CA ALA A 72 0.44 -16.11 -4.21
C ALA A 72 1.07 -16.63 -2.91
N PHE A 73 0.56 -16.19 -1.75
CA PHE A 73 0.98 -16.70 -0.45
C PHE A 73 0.70 -18.19 -0.30
N MET A 74 -0.53 -18.63 -0.62
CA MET A 74 -0.91 -20.05 -0.56
C MET A 74 -0.10 -20.91 -1.53
N GLU A 75 0.19 -20.38 -2.72
CA GLU A 75 0.99 -21.02 -3.77
C GLU A 75 2.51 -20.91 -3.54
N LYS A 76 2.95 -20.23 -2.48
CA LYS A 76 4.36 -19.99 -2.14
C LYS A 76 5.17 -19.34 -3.28
N ARG A 77 4.54 -18.47 -4.06
CA ARG A 77 5.17 -17.69 -5.13
C ARG A 77 5.17 -16.21 -4.80
N LYS A 78 5.92 -15.43 -5.60
CA LYS A 78 5.88 -13.97 -5.51
C LYS A 78 4.56 -13.47 -6.11
N ALA A 79 3.92 -12.54 -5.41
CA ALA A 79 2.73 -11.85 -5.91
C ALA A 79 3.11 -10.83 -6.99
N VAL A 80 2.20 -10.64 -7.95
CA VAL A 80 2.29 -9.62 -9.00
C VAL A 80 1.14 -8.63 -8.84
N PHE A 81 1.39 -7.54 -8.11
CA PHE A 81 0.40 -6.51 -7.89
C PHE A 81 0.26 -5.59 -9.10
N THR A 82 -0.98 -5.30 -9.49
CA THR A 82 -1.30 -4.48 -10.68
C THR A 82 -1.96 -3.17 -10.34
N GLY A 83 -2.42 -2.99 -9.09
CA GLY A 83 -3.11 -1.79 -8.64
C GLY A 83 -4.51 -1.60 -9.26
N LYS A 84 -5.14 -2.69 -9.73
CA LYS A 84 -6.47 -2.65 -10.32
C LYS A 84 -7.54 -3.12 -9.33
N ASN A 85 -8.66 -2.41 -9.28
CA ASN A 85 -9.86 -2.87 -8.60
C ASN A 85 -10.54 -3.99 -9.41
N GLN A 86 -11.36 -4.83 -8.75
CA GLN A 86 -12.26 -5.72 -9.50
C GLN A 86 -13.07 -4.86 -10.48
N ALA A 87 -13.12 -5.28 -11.74
CA ALA A 87 -14.06 -4.67 -12.68
C ALA A 87 -15.45 -4.79 -12.05
N SER A 88 -16.13 -3.65 -11.87
CA SER A 88 -17.56 -3.65 -11.60
C SER A 88 -18.21 -4.57 -12.64
N PRO A 89 -19.11 -5.50 -12.28
CA PRO A 89 -19.88 -6.19 -13.30
C PRO A 89 -20.55 -5.10 -14.13
N SER A 90 -20.21 -5.05 -15.42
CA SER A 90 -20.92 -4.22 -16.39
C SER A 90 -22.39 -4.54 -16.22
N HIS A 91 -23.16 -3.60 -15.67
CA HIS A 91 -24.60 -3.70 -15.68
C HIS A 91 -25.01 -3.48 -17.13
N SER A 92 -25.00 -4.56 -17.91
CA SER A 92 -25.83 -4.67 -19.11
C SER A 92 -27.26 -4.83 -18.64
N ALA A 93 -27.96 -3.70 -18.51
CA ALA A 93 -29.40 -3.61 -18.56
C ALA A 93 -29.76 -2.81 -19.82
#